data_AF-A0A147HR14-F1
#
_entry.id   AF-A0A147HR14-F1
#
_cell.length_a   1.000
_cell.length_b   1.000
_cell.length_c   1.000
_cell.angle_alpha   90.00
_cell.angle_beta   90.00
_cell.angle_gamma   90.00
#
_symmetry.space_group_name_H-M   'P 1'
#
loop_
_entity.id
_entity.type
_entity.pdbx_description
1 polymer ?
#
loop_
_entity_poly.entity_id
_entity_poly.type
_entity_poly.pdbx_seq_one_letter_code
_entity_poly.pdbx_strand_id
1 'polypeptide(L)'
;RLLALTGGRVRLLIPLLMLTIAFGASFVGLISEYIAFVPVAVALGERLGFNRVLAAAIVIIPAKIGYLTSVTNPIGLVVAQTAVGVPVFSGLGVRLAAFVILLSVGVLFVLHKTARLTLGQQPISEASARRLSHRHLAILLTIAVFVLSVVYGVRWHHWGHADLAAAYIGLATAIALIARIRPTEACQLFLEGMKAMLLAGVLVGLAKAVELILRDAMVLDPIIFALTSRMADLAPPSAA
;
A
#
# COMPACT_ATOMS: atom_id res chain seq x y z
N ARG A 1 -10.74 -18.23 4.70
CA ARG A 1 -11.87 -17.58 5.44
C ARG A 1 -12.58 -16.51 4.61
N LEU A 2 -11.89 -15.51 4.02
CA LEU A 2 -12.55 -14.55 3.13
C LEU A 2 -13.28 -15.20 1.95
N LEU A 3 -12.71 -16.26 1.35
CA LEU A 3 -13.37 -17.07 0.31
C LEU A 3 -14.59 -17.90 0.80
N ALA A 4 -14.63 -18.26 2.09
CA ALA A 4 -15.75 -18.98 2.69
C ALA A 4 -16.89 -18.03 3.10
N LEU A 5 -16.54 -16.80 3.53
CA LEU A 5 -17.51 -15.74 3.83
C LEU A 5 -18.23 -15.22 2.58
N THR A 6 -17.61 -15.29 1.40
CA THR A 6 -18.23 -14.90 0.13
C THR A 6 -19.04 -16.03 -0.54
N GLY A 7 -19.18 -17.19 0.12
CA GLY A 7 -19.97 -18.32 -0.40
C GLY A 7 -19.47 -18.85 -1.75
N GLY A 8 -18.16 -18.82 -1.99
CA GLY A 8 -17.55 -19.22 -3.27
C GLY A 8 -17.70 -18.21 -4.41
N ARG A 9 -18.33 -17.04 -4.19
CA ARG A 9 -18.44 -15.99 -5.20
C ARG A 9 -17.17 -15.15 -5.23
N VAL A 10 -16.19 -15.59 -6.00
CA VAL A 10 -14.93 -14.87 -6.28
C VAL A 10 -15.21 -13.43 -6.77
N ARG A 11 -16.33 -13.21 -7.47
CA ARG A 11 -16.79 -11.88 -7.92
C ARG A 11 -17.11 -10.89 -6.78
N LEU A 12 -17.46 -11.35 -5.57
CA LEU A 12 -17.66 -10.49 -4.40
C LEU A 12 -16.36 -10.24 -3.61
N LEU A 13 -15.38 -11.14 -3.74
CA LEU A 13 -14.11 -11.00 -3.03
C LEU A 13 -13.25 -9.87 -3.59
N ILE A 14 -13.24 -9.70 -4.91
CA ILE A 14 -12.43 -8.68 -5.58
C ILE A 14 -12.80 -7.26 -5.11
N PRO A 15 -14.08 -6.81 -5.16
CA PRO A 15 -14.43 -5.47 -4.71
C PRO A 15 -14.11 -5.25 -3.23
N LEU A 16 -14.38 -6.24 -2.37
CA LEU A 16 -14.10 -6.15 -0.95
C LEU A 16 -12.60 -5.95 -0.69
N LEU A 17 -11.75 -6.75 -1.35
CA LEU A 17 -10.30 -6.67 -1.19
C LEU A 17 -9.79 -5.32 -1.70
N MET A 18 -10.23 -4.90 -2.88
CA MET A 18 -9.85 -3.61 -3.46
C MET A 18 -10.27 -2.45 -2.56
N LEU A 19 -11.46 -2.49 -1.98
CA LEU A 19 -11.95 -1.45 -1.07
C LEU A 19 -11.10 -1.38 0.20
N THR A 20 -10.75 -2.52 0.81
CA THR A 20 -9.90 -2.54 2.02
C THR A 20 -8.50 -1.98 1.76
N ILE A 21 -7.90 -2.30 0.61
CA ILE A 21 -6.57 -1.80 0.23
C ILE A 21 -6.62 -0.30 -0.08
N ALA A 22 -7.62 0.14 -0.85
CA ALA A 22 -7.77 1.55 -1.18
C ALA A 22 -8.02 2.40 0.07
N PHE A 23 -8.79 1.89 1.02
CA PHE A 23 -9.03 2.54 2.30
C PHE A 23 -7.74 2.67 3.12
N GLY A 24 -6.98 1.58 3.27
CA GLY A 24 -5.71 1.63 3.99
C GLY A 24 -4.69 2.59 3.33
N ALA A 25 -4.63 2.63 2.00
CA ALA A 25 -3.80 3.59 1.29
C ALA A 25 -4.27 5.05 1.47
N SER A 26 -5.57 5.33 1.40
CA SER A 26 -6.10 6.70 1.39
C SER A 26 -6.22 7.36 2.76
N PHE A 27 -6.50 6.55 3.79
CA PHE A 27 -6.75 7.05 5.15
C PHE A 27 -5.55 6.82 6.07
N VAL A 28 -4.82 5.70 5.90
CA VAL A 28 -3.68 5.35 6.76
C VAL A 28 -2.34 5.64 6.08
N GLY A 29 -2.29 5.69 4.75
CA GLY A 29 -1.07 5.95 3.98
C GLY A 29 -0.25 4.70 3.66
N LEU A 30 -0.85 3.51 3.76
CA LEU A 30 -0.17 2.25 3.47
C LEU A 30 0.18 2.17 1.97
N ILE A 31 1.47 2.03 1.64
CA ILE A 31 1.94 1.69 0.27
C ILE A 31 3.04 0.65 0.36
N SER A 32 4.10 0.96 1.11
CA SER A 32 5.28 0.10 1.24
C SER A 32 4.89 -1.31 1.66
N GLU A 33 3.88 -1.40 2.51
CA GLU A 33 3.34 -2.65 3.05
C GLU A 33 2.66 -3.46 1.96
N TYR A 34 1.97 -2.82 1.01
CA TYR A 34 1.26 -3.50 -0.08
C TYR A 34 2.20 -4.18 -1.08
N ILE A 35 3.45 -3.75 -1.18
CA ILE A 35 4.47 -4.43 -2.01
C ILE A 35 4.63 -5.89 -1.57
N ALA A 36 4.63 -6.14 -0.25
CA ALA A 36 4.73 -7.49 0.30
C ALA A 36 3.49 -8.36 0.03
N PHE A 37 2.31 -7.74 -0.18
CA PHE A 37 1.08 -8.45 -0.49
C PHE A 37 0.95 -8.84 -1.97
N VAL A 38 1.70 -8.21 -2.88
CA VAL A 38 1.63 -8.49 -4.33
C VAL A 38 1.98 -9.97 -4.64
N PRO A 39 3.09 -10.55 -4.16
CA PRO A 39 3.41 -11.95 -4.45
C PRO A 39 2.35 -12.92 -3.89
N VAL A 40 1.79 -12.62 -2.71
CA VAL A 40 0.73 -13.43 -2.09
C VAL A 40 -0.54 -13.39 -2.92
N ALA A 41 -0.93 -12.20 -3.39
CA ALA A 41 -2.08 -12.04 -4.26
C ALA A 41 -1.88 -12.72 -5.62
N VAL A 42 -0.67 -12.68 -6.18
CA VAL A 42 -0.31 -13.41 -7.40
C VAL A 42 -0.44 -14.91 -7.20
N ALA A 43 0.14 -15.47 -6.14
CA ALA A 43 0.07 -16.90 -5.84
C ALA A 43 -1.38 -17.36 -5.59
N LEU A 44 -2.19 -16.55 -4.91
CA LEU A 44 -3.61 -16.84 -4.71
C LEU A 44 -4.40 -16.72 -6.01
N GLY A 45 -4.11 -15.72 -6.83
CA GLY A 45 -4.78 -15.48 -8.10
C GLY A 45 -4.53 -16.60 -9.10
N GLU A 46 -3.30 -17.11 -9.19
CA GLU A 46 -2.98 -18.28 -10.03
C GLU A 46 -3.82 -19.50 -9.65
N ARG A 47 -4.03 -19.74 -8.35
CA ARG A 47 -4.92 -20.82 -7.86
C ARG A 47 -6.40 -20.60 -8.19
N LEU A 48 -6.81 -19.35 -8.37
CA LEU A 48 -8.18 -18.97 -8.75
C LEU A 48 -8.37 -18.88 -10.29
N GLY A 49 -7.32 -19.18 -11.07
CA GLY A 49 -7.34 -19.10 -12.53
C GLY A 49 -7.11 -17.70 -13.10
N PHE A 50 -6.64 -16.75 -12.28
CA PHE A 50 -6.19 -15.44 -12.75
C PHE A 50 -4.78 -15.53 -13.34
N ASN A 51 -4.51 -14.74 -14.38
CA ASN A 51 -3.14 -14.51 -14.80
C ASN A 51 -2.40 -13.62 -13.76
N ARG A 52 -1.06 -13.70 -13.75
CA ARG A 52 -0.21 -12.95 -12.81
C ARG A 52 -0.47 -11.45 -12.80
N VAL A 53 -0.71 -10.87 -13.98
CA VAL A 53 -0.95 -9.43 -14.14
C VAL A 53 -2.25 -9.02 -13.46
N LEU A 54 -3.35 -9.76 -13.67
CA LEU A 54 -4.64 -9.48 -13.06
C LEU A 54 -4.60 -9.71 -11.54
N ALA A 55 -3.92 -10.75 -11.10
CA ALA A 55 -3.73 -11.03 -9.68
C ALA A 55 -2.95 -9.91 -8.96
N ALA A 56 -1.90 -9.38 -9.61
CA ALA A 56 -1.19 -8.20 -9.11
C ALA A 56 -2.06 -6.93 -9.16
N ALA A 57 -2.86 -6.75 -10.23
CA ALA A 57 -3.71 -5.58 -10.41
C ALA A 57 -4.76 -5.42 -9.30
N ILE A 58 -5.27 -6.53 -8.74
CA ILE A 58 -6.22 -6.53 -7.60
C ILE A 58 -5.63 -5.85 -6.36
N VAL A 59 -4.30 -5.81 -6.22
CA VAL A 59 -3.61 -5.12 -5.11
C VAL A 59 -3.11 -3.75 -5.54
N ILE A 60 -2.47 -3.66 -6.71
CA ILE A 60 -1.77 -2.45 -7.14
C ILE A 60 -2.74 -1.30 -7.47
N ILE A 61 -3.82 -1.58 -8.22
CA ILE A 61 -4.80 -0.56 -8.62
C ILE A 61 -5.42 0.15 -7.40
N PRO A 62 -6.03 -0.56 -6.44
CA PRO A 62 -6.64 0.10 -5.29
C PRO A 62 -5.61 0.81 -4.40
N ALA A 63 -4.41 0.25 -4.24
CA ALA A 63 -3.34 0.91 -3.47
C ALA A 63 -2.95 2.26 -4.10
N LYS A 64 -2.81 2.30 -5.44
CA LYS A 64 -2.48 3.54 -6.16
C LYS A 64 -3.63 4.53 -6.16
N ILE A 65 -4.88 4.10 -6.34
CA ILE A 65 -6.05 4.97 -6.26
C ILE A 65 -6.18 5.58 -4.86
N GLY A 66 -6.05 4.76 -3.82
CA GLY A 66 -6.14 5.22 -2.44
C GLY A 66 -5.07 6.26 -2.14
N TYR A 67 -3.82 6.01 -2.53
CA TYR A 67 -2.75 6.98 -2.31
C TYR A 67 -2.85 8.23 -3.20
N LEU A 68 -3.30 8.10 -4.45
CA LEU A 68 -3.51 9.25 -5.35
C LEU A 68 -4.55 10.23 -4.77
N THR A 69 -5.63 9.69 -4.21
CA THR A 69 -6.74 10.48 -3.67
C THR A 69 -6.42 11.03 -2.29
N SER A 70 -5.68 10.25 -1.47
CA SER A 70 -5.15 10.64 -0.16
C SER A 70 -6.15 11.47 0.64
N VAL A 71 -7.30 10.89 0.99
CA VAL A 71 -8.40 11.62 1.64
C VAL A 71 -7.95 12.17 2.99
N THR A 72 -7.28 11.36 3.80
CA THR A 72 -6.71 11.77 5.12
C THR A 72 -5.29 11.26 5.36
N ASN A 73 -4.63 10.76 4.32
CA ASN A 73 -3.30 10.15 4.39
C ASN A 73 -2.27 11.02 5.15
N PRO A 74 -1.80 10.60 6.33
CA PRO A 74 -0.91 11.41 7.17
C PRO A 74 0.51 11.53 6.65
N ILE A 75 0.92 10.67 5.70
CA ILE A 75 2.28 10.64 5.16
C ILE A 75 2.36 11.53 3.92
N GLY A 76 1.50 11.25 2.93
CA GLY A 76 1.55 11.96 1.65
C GLY A 76 0.88 13.33 1.71
N LEU A 77 -0.32 13.42 2.29
CA LEU A 77 -1.12 14.65 2.24
C LEU A 77 -0.62 15.70 3.24
N VAL A 78 -0.48 15.32 4.50
CA VAL A 78 -0.19 16.28 5.58
C VAL A 78 1.17 16.94 5.34
N VAL A 79 2.20 16.16 5.02
CA VAL A 79 3.55 16.68 4.72
C VAL A 79 3.50 17.69 3.57
N ALA A 80 2.80 17.36 2.48
CA ALA A 80 2.67 18.25 1.33
C ALA A 80 1.91 19.55 1.68
N GLN A 81 0.80 19.46 2.41
CA GLN A 81 0.02 20.64 2.79
C GLN A 81 0.77 21.54 3.76
N THR A 82 1.50 20.97 4.72
CA THR A 82 2.34 21.74 5.64
C THR A 82 3.51 22.42 4.93
N ALA A 83 4.06 21.80 3.87
CA ALA A 83 5.16 22.38 3.11
C ALA A 83 4.74 23.60 2.28
N VAL A 84 3.49 23.64 1.82
CA VAL A 84 2.93 24.74 1.00
C VAL A 84 2.08 25.70 1.85
N GLY A 85 1.97 25.47 3.17
CA GLY A 85 1.29 26.37 4.11
C GLY A 85 -0.24 26.40 4.01
N VAL A 86 -0.88 25.40 3.40
CA VAL A 86 -2.34 25.33 3.29
C VAL A 86 -2.95 24.56 4.47
N PRO A 87 -4.21 24.83 4.88
CA PRO A 87 -4.84 24.10 5.97
C PRO A 87 -4.85 22.59 5.72
N VAL A 88 -4.48 21.83 6.75
CA VAL A 88 -4.46 20.36 6.70
C VAL A 88 -5.89 19.85 6.46
N PHE A 89 -6.03 18.89 5.54
CA PHE A 89 -7.30 18.35 5.03
C PHE A 89 -8.16 19.31 4.22
N SER A 90 -7.62 20.45 3.79
CA SER A 90 -8.29 21.26 2.75
C SER A 90 -8.56 20.42 1.49
N GLY A 91 -9.75 20.60 0.90
CA GLY A 91 -10.19 19.84 -0.28
C GLY A 91 -10.73 18.42 0.01
N LEU A 92 -11.02 18.08 1.27
CA LEU A 92 -11.51 16.74 1.67
C LEU A 92 -12.68 16.22 0.80
N GLY A 93 -13.67 17.06 0.52
CA GLY A 93 -14.85 16.68 -0.29
C GLY A 93 -14.48 16.26 -1.72
N VAL A 94 -13.59 17.01 -2.37
CA VAL A 94 -13.11 16.70 -3.73
C VAL A 94 -12.32 15.39 -3.72
N ARG A 95 -11.48 15.18 -2.70
CA ARG A 95 -10.70 13.95 -2.54
C ARG A 95 -11.60 12.73 -2.31
N LEU A 96 -12.63 12.87 -1.50
CA LEU A 96 -13.59 11.80 -1.24
C LEU A 96 -14.40 11.46 -2.49
N ALA A 97 -14.84 12.47 -3.25
CA ALA A 97 -15.51 12.26 -4.52
C ALA A 97 -14.59 11.55 -5.53
N ALA A 98 -13.34 12.01 -5.67
CA ALA A 98 -12.35 11.37 -6.52
C ALA A 98 -12.06 9.92 -6.08
N PHE A 99 -11.96 9.66 -4.77
CA PHE A 99 -11.80 8.32 -4.21
C PHE A 99 -12.93 7.39 -4.64
N VAL A 100 -14.19 7.81 -4.45
CA VAL A 100 -15.35 7.00 -4.82
C VAL A 100 -15.39 6.74 -6.33
N ILE A 101 -15.19 7.77 -7.15
CA ILE A 101 -15.25 7.66 -8.62
C ILE A 101 -14.13 6.75 -9.13
N LEU A 102 -12.87 7.03 -8.78
CA LEU A 102 -11.73 6.29 -9.28
C LEU A 102 -11.74 4.85 -8.77
N LEU A 103 -12.11 4.62 -7.50
CA LEU A 103 -12.23 3.27 -6.95
C LEU A 103 -13.33 2.50 -7.68
N SER A 104 -14.48 3.11 -7.94
CA SER A 104 -15.57 2.48 -8.69
C SER A 104 -15.11 2.08 -10.09
N VAL A 105 -14.45 2.97 -10.82
CA VAL A 105 -13.88 2.68 -12.14
C VAL A 105 -12.86 1.55 -12.07
N GLY A 106 -11.95 1.58 -11.08
CA GLY A 106 -10.95 0.55 -10.86
C GLY A 106 -11.58 -0.83 -10.60
N VAL A 107 -12.57 -0.90 -9.71
CA VAL A 107 -13.28 -2.14 -9.41
C VAL A 107 -14.02 -2.65 -10.65
N LEU A 108 -14.75 -1.79 -11.36
CA LEU A 108 -15.47 -2.17 -12.58
C LEU A 108 -14.52 -2.68 -13.67
N PHE A 109 -13.36 -2.05 -13.85
CA PHE A 109 -12.33 -2.49 -14.78
C PHE A 109 -11.83 -3.90 -14.46
N VAL A 110 -11.46 -4.16 -13.20
CA VAL A 110 -10.98 -5.49 -12.78
C VAL A 110 -12.09 -6.53 -12.93
N LEU A 111 -13.32 -6.21 -12.51
CA LEU A 111 -14.47 -7.09 -12.68
C LEU A 111 -14.72 -7.43 -14.15
N HIS A 112 -14.69 -6.43 -15.04
CA HIS A 112 -14.84 -6.64 -16.48
C HIS A 112 -13.75 -7.57 -17.04
N LYS A 113 -12.50 -7.41 -16.61
CA LYS A 113 -11.40 -8.30 -17.02
C LYS A 113 -11.55 -9.72 -16.48
N THR A 114 -12.15 -9.89 -15.30
CA THR A 114 -12.44 -11.21 -14.74
C THR A 114 -13.71 -11.86 -15.28
N ALA A 115 -14.63 -11.09 -15.87
CA ALA A 115 -15.93 -11.59 -16.33
C ALA A 115 -15.82 -12.60 -17.49
N ARG A 116 -14.77 -12.49 -18.31
CA ARG A 116 -14.49 -13.41 -19.43
C ARG A 116 -13.71 -14.66 -19.01
N LEU A 117 -13.24 -14.71 -17.76
CA LEU A 117 -12.55 -15.89 -17.25
C LEU A 117 -13.61 -16.88 -16.78
N THR A 118 -13.46 -18.14 -17.19
CA THR A 118 -14.12 -19.27 -16.52
C THR A 118 -13.47 -19.40 -15.15
N LEU A 119 -13.88 -18.53 -14.21
CA LEU A 119 -13.47 -18.61 -12.82
C LEU A 119 -13.90 -19.98 -12.36
N GLY A 120 -12.91 -20.83 -12.09
CA GLY A 120 -13.13 -22.24 -11.89
C GLY A 120 -14.27 -22.43 -10.89
N GLN A 121 -15.37 -23.03 -11.36
CA GLN A 121 -16.26 -23.81 -10.50
C GLN A 121 -15.56 -25.08 -10.00
N GLN A 122 -14.22 -25.11 -10.00
CA GLN A 122 -13.48 -25.98 -9.12
C GLN A 122 -14.08 -25.69 -7.75
N PRO A 123 -14.79 -26.64 -7.11
CA PRO A 123 -15.07 -26.50 -5.70
C PRO A 123 -13.70 -26.21 -5.11
N ILE A 124 -13.54 -25.04 -4.47
CA ILE A 124 -12.34 -24.75 -3.70
C ILE A 124 -12.38 -25.86 -2.67
N SER A 125 -11.75 -27.00 -2.99
CA SER A 125 -11.73 -28.24 -2.20
C SER A 125 -11.46 -27.75 -0.82
N GLU A 126 -12.49 -27.81 0.03
CA GLU A 126 -12.65 -26.98 1.23
C GLU A 126 -11.26 -26.75 1.78
N ALA A 127 -10.63 -25.62 1.41
CA ALA A 127 -9.24 -25.42 1.76
C ALA A 127 -9.36 -25.17 3.24
N SER A 128 -9.14 -26.24 4.02
CA SER A 128 -10.04 -26.61 5.11
C SER A 128 -10.46 -25.37 5.87
N ALA A 129 -11.73 -25.31 6.28
CA ALA A 129 -12.14 -24.44 7.37
C ALA A 129 -11.45 -24.86 8.70
N ARG A 130 -10.15 -25.19 8.65
CA ARG A 130 -9.23 -25.30 9.75
C ARG A 130 -9.36 -23.99 10.51
N ARG A 131 -9.80 -24.13 11.76
CA ARG A 131 -9.83 -23.02 12.71
C ARG A 131 -8.48 -22.32 12.62
N LEU A 132 -8.50 -20.99 12.59
CA LEU A 132 -7.27 -20.20 12.69
C LEU A 132 -6.54 -20.72 13.92
N SER A 133 -5.39 -21.35 13.72
CA SER A 133 -4.53 -21.75 14.82
C SER A 133 -4.30 -20.51 15.69
N HIS A 134 -4.32 -20.68 17.01
CA HIS A 134 -4.06 -19.58 17.94
C HIS A 134 -2.75 -18.84 17.61
N ARG A 135 -1.80 -19.53 16.96
CA ARG A 135 -0.57 -18.91 16.42
C ARG A 135 -0.81 -17.96 15.26
N HIS A 136 -1.62 -18.33 14.27
CA HIS A 136 -1.98 -17.44 13.16
C HIS A 136 -2.77 -16.22 13.64
N LEU A 137 -3.65 -16.41 14.63
CA LEU A 137 -4.36 -15.30 15.26
C LEU A 137 -3.39 -14.38 16.03
N ALA A 138 -2.43 -14.93 16.78
CA ALA A 138 -1.42 -14.16 17.49
C ALA A 138 -0.53 -13.36 16.53
N ILE A 139 -0.10 -13.95 15.39
CA ILE A 139 0.65 -13.23 14.35
C ILE A 139 -0.19 -12.08 13.78
N LEU A 140 -1.46 -12.32 13.46
CA LEU A 140 -2.34 -11.28 12.92
C LEU A 140 -2.53 -10.13 13.92
N LEU A 141 -2.74 -10.44 15.20
CA LEU A 141 -2.83 -9.44 16.27
C LEU A 141 -1.52 -8.67 16.43
N THR A 142 -0.38 -9.34 16.33
CA THR A 142 0.94 -8.69 16.39
C THR A 142 1.12 -7.69 15.25
N ILE A 143 0.73 -8.06 14.03
CA ILE A 143 0.74 -7.14 12.87
C ILE A 143 -0.22 -5.97 13.11
N ALA A 144 -1.42 -6.22 13.63
CA ALA A 144 -2.39 -5.15 13.90
C ALA A 144 -1.87 -4.16 14.96
N VAL A 145 -1.30 -4.67 16.05
CA VAL A 145 -0.67 -3.86 17.11
C VAL A 145 0.51 -3.08 16.55
N PHE A 146 1.34 -3.68 15.70
CA PHE A 146 2.45 -3.00 15.04
C PHE A 146 2.00 -1.82 14.17
N VAL A 147 0.93 -2.00 13.38
CA VAL A 147 0.38 -0.89 12.57
C VAL A 147 -0.07 0.26 13.47
N LEU A 148 -0.77 -0.04 14.57
CA LEU A 148 -1.19 0.97 15.54
C LEU A 148 0.02 1.64 16.21
N SER A 149 1.07 0.89 16.55
CA SER A 149 2.27 1.45 17.18
C SER A 149 3.05 2.37 16.25
N VAL A 150 3.12 2.05 14.94
CA VAL A 150 3.77 2.92 13.94
C VAL A 150 3.00 4.23 13.80
N VAL A 151 1.67 4.17 13.67
CA VAL A 151 0.82 5.37 13.60
C VAL A 151 1.00 6.24 14.85
N TYR A 152 1.00 5.61 16.03
CA TYR A 152 1.21 6.30 17.29
C TYR A 152 2.62 6.91 17.40
N GLY A 153 3.66 6.14 17.06
CA GLY A 153 5.05 6.57 17.12
C GLY A 153 5.34 7.76 16.19
N VAL A 154 4.80 7.75 14.98
CA VAL A 154 4.96 8.89 14.05
C VAL A 154 4.19 10.11 14.55
N ARG A 155 2.96 9.93 15.06
CA ARG A 155 2.08 11.06 15.40
C ARG A 155 2.46 11.80 16.68
N TRP A 156 2.94 11.08 17.70
CA TRP A 156 3.26 11.64 19.02
C TRP A 156 4.75 11.61 19.36
N HIS A 157 5.50 10.62 18.90
CA HIS A 157 6.92 10.46 19.21
C HIS A 157 7.85 10.92 18.09
N HIS A 158 7.30 11.47 17.00
CA HIS A 158 8.06 11.96 15.84
C HIS A 158 9.05 10.94 15.27
N TRP A 159 8.66 9.65 15.26
CA TRP A 159 9.50 8.57 14.75
C TRP A 159 9.99 8.85 13.32
N GLY A 160 11.31 8.80 13.17
CA GLY A 160 11.99 8.95 11.88
C GLY A 160 12.28 7.62 11.22
N HIS A 161 13.11 7.65 10.16
CA HIS A 161 13.45 6.45 9.40
C HIS A 161 14.14 5.36 10.24
N ALA A 162 15.01 5.74 11.18
CA ALA A 162 15.72 4.80 12.04
C ALA A 162 14.76 4.07 13.01
N ASP A 163 13.81 4.80 13.61
CA ASP A 163 12.83 4.23 14.55
C ASP A 163 11.90 3.25 13.84
N LEU A 164 11.43 3.62 12.64
CA LEU A 164 10.62 2.74 11.81
C LEU A 164 11.37 1.47 11.42
N ALA A 165 12.65 1.58 11.02
CA ALA A 165 13.48 0.43 10.70
C ALA A 165 13.64 -0.51 11.91
N ALA A 166 13.90 0.04 13.10
CA ALA A 166 13.99 -0.74 14.34
C ALA A 166 12.65 -1.42 14.67
N ALA A 167 11.52 -0.73 14.50
CA ALA A 167 10.20 -1.31 14.71
C ALA A 167 9.92 -2.48 13.77
N TYR A 168 10.29 -2.38 12.48
CA TYR A 168 10.14 -3.46 11.50
C TYR A 168 11.01 -4.68 11.82
N ILE A 169 12.24 -4.47 12.31
CA ILE A 169 13.09 -5.56 12.81
C ILE A 169 12.44 -6.21 14.04
N GLY A 170 11.93 -5.41 14.98
CA GLY A 170 11.20 -5.89 16.16
C GLY A 170 9.97 -6.72 15.80
N LEU A 171 9.20 -6.30 14.79
CA LEU A 171 8.09 -7.08 14.25
C LEU A 171 8.55 -8.42 13.68
N ALA A 172 9.61 -8.43 12.86
CA ALA A 172 10.16 -9.65 12.28
C ALA A 172 10.61 -10.63 13.38
N THR A 173 11.28 -10.14 14.42
CA THR A 173 11.67 -10.93 15.60
C THR A 173 10.44 -11.46 16.34
N ALA A 174 9.43 -10.63 16.62
CA ALA A 174 8.20 -11.05 17.30
C ALA A 174 7.47 -12.15 16.53
N ILE A 175 7.33 -12.00 15.20
CA ILE A 175 6.71 -13.02 14.34
C ILE A 175 7.53 -14.32 14.37
N ALA A 176 8.86 -14.26 14.28
CA ALA A 176 9.72 -15.45 14.34
C ALA A 176 9.56 -16.20 15.68
N LEU A 177 9.48 -15.48 16.80
CA LEU A 177 9.25 -16.05 18.13
C LEU A 177 7.87 -16.72 18.25
N ILE A 178 6.80 -16.05 17.80
CA ILE A 178 5.42 -16.58 17.86
C ILE A 178 5.26 -17.80 16.94
N ALA A 179 5.87 -17.74 15.75
CA ALA A 179 5.88 -18.84 14.79
C ALA A 179 6.79 -20.00 15.23
N ARG A 180 7.65 -19.80 16.24
CA ARG A 180 8.67 -20.75 16.72
C ARG A 180 9.63 -21.18 15.60
N ILE A 181 10.02 -20.22 14.76
CA ILE A 181 11.02 -20.43 13.71
C ILE A 181 12.39 -20.45 14.39
N ARG A 182 13.28 -21.37 13.96
CA ARG A 182 14.63 -21.45 14.50
C ARG A 182 15.40 -20.15 14.17
N PRO A 183 16.24 -19.62 15.07
CA PRO A 183 16.94 -18.35 14.83
C PRO A 183 17.70 -18.30 13.49
N THR A 184 18.40 -19.39 13.14
CA THR A 184 19.13 -19.50 11.87
C THR A 184 18.21 -19.40 10.66
N GLU A 185 17.06 -20.06 10.72
CA GLU A 185 16.06 -20.05 9.65
C GLU A 185 15.38 -18.68 9.54
N ALA A 186 15.09 -18.03 10.68
CA ALA A 186 14.57 -16.67 10.71
C ALA A 186 15.53 -15.67 10.05
N CYS A 187 16.84 -15.77 10.32
CA CYS A 187 17.86 -14.96 9.65
C CYS A 187 17.91 -15.23 8.14
N GLN A 188 17.82 -16.50 7.72
CA GLN A 188 17.81 -16.85 6.29
C GLN A 188 16.58 -16.26 5.57
N LEU A 189 15.38 -16.42 6.15
CA LEU A 189 14.15 -15.84 5.61
C LEU A 189 14.20 -14.31 5.54
N PHE A 190 14.80 -13.67 6.55
CA PHE A 190 15.01 -12.22 6.54
C PHE A 190 15.97 -11.79 5.42
N LEU A 191 17.11 -12.49 5.26
CA LEU A 191 18.06 -12.25 4.17
C LEU A 191 17.42 -12.44 2.80
N GLU A 192 16.60 -13.47 2.61
CA GLU A 192 15.85 -13.69 1.37
C GLU A 192 14.89 -12.54 1.07
N GLY A 193 14.16 -12.06 2.09
CA GLY A 193 13.31 -10.87 1.97
C GLY A 193 14.09 -9.63 1.55
N MET A 194 15.27 -9.39 2.15
CA MET A 194 16.14 -8.28 1.77
C MET A 194 16.66 -8.40 0.33
N LYS A 195 17.05 -9.60 -0.11
CA LYS A 195 17.51 -9.84 -1.49
C LYS A 195 16.46 -9.46 -2.51
N ALA A 196 15.19 -9.76 -2.24
CA ALA A 196 14.09 -9.37 -3.13
C ALA A 196 13.91 -7.85 -3.25
N MET A 197 14.27 -7.10 -2.20
CA MET A 197 14.14 -5.64 -2.15
C MET A 197 15.42 -4.88 -2.50
N LEU A 198 16.55 -5.56 -2.67
CA LEU A 198 17.87 -4.96 -2.91
C LEU A 198 17.89 -4.09 -4.17
N LEU A 199 17.34 -4.59 -5.28
CA LEU A 199 17.24 -3.82 -6.53
C LEU A 199 16.40 -2.55 -6.36
N ALA A 200 15.24 -2.67 -5.70
CA ALA A 200 14.37 -1.53 -5.43
C ALA A 200 15.07 -0.50 -4.51
N GLY A 201 15.78 -0.96 -3.48
CA GLY A 201 16.55 -0.12 -2.58
C GLY A 201 17.67 0.66 -3.28
N VAL A 202 18.43 0.00 -4.17
CA VAL A 202 19.48 0.65 -4.96
C VAL A 202 18.90 1.72 -5.89
N LEU A 203 17.78 1.43 -6.58
CA LEU A 203 17.12 2.39 -7.45
C LEU A 203 16.57 3.60 -6.68
N VAL A 204 15.96 3.38 -5.51
CA VAL A 204 15.48 4.45 -4.64
C VAL A 204 16.65 5.29 -4.12
N GLY A 205 17.76 4.64 -3.70
CA GLY A 205 18.97 5.34 -3.25
C GLY A 205 19.58 6.21 -4.35
N LEU A 206 19.68 5.70 -5.58
CA LEU A 206 20.17 6.47 -6.73
C LEU A 206 19.26 7.66 -7.04
N ALA A 207 17.94 7.45 -7.08
CA ALA A 207 16.98 8.53 -7.31
C ALA A 207 17.11 9.63 -6.25
N LYS A 208 17.33 9.24 -4.99
CA LYS A 208 17.49 10.19 -3.89
C LYS A 208 18.82 10.93 -3.91
N ALA A 209 19.89 10.28 -4.37
CA ALA A 209 21.17 10.95 -4.63
C ALA A 209 21.05 12.00 -5.74
N VAL A 210 20.36 11.69 -6.85
CA VAL A 210 20.12 12.66 -7.93
C VAL A 210 19.30 13.84 -7.43
N GLU A 211 18.23 13.59 -6.68
CA GLU A 211 17.43 14.65 -6.06
C GLU A 211 18.27 15.55 -5.15
N LEU A 212 19.11 14.96 -4.29
CA LEU A 212 19.99 15.70 -3.39
C LEU A 212 20.98 16.58 -4.17
N ILE A 213 21.62 16.05 -5.21
CA ILE A 213 22.53 16.81 -6.06
C ILE A 213 21.80 17.98 -6.73
N LEU A 214 20.62 17.75 -7.30
CA LEU A 214 19.84 18.81 -7.96
C LEU A 214 19.37 19.88 -6.97
N ARG A 215 19.07 19.49 -5.74
CA ARG A 215 18.71 20.41 -4.65
C ARG A 215 19.90 21.25 -4.21
N ASP A 216 21.03 20.60 -3.92
CA ASP A 216 22.24 21.27 -3.43
C ASP A 216 22.89 22.15 -4.52
N ALA A 217 22.75 21.76 -5.78
CA ALA A 217 23.18 22.55 -6.93
C ALA A 217 22.22 23.69 -7.31
N MET A 218 21.14 23.92 -6.53
CA MET A 218 20.13 24.95 -6.80
C MET A 218 19.48 24.81 -8.20
N VAL A 219 19.38 23.60 -8.75
CA VAL A 219 18.80 23.35 -10.08
C VAL A 219 17.29 23.12 -10.00
N LEU A 220 16.80 22.54 -8.88
CA LEU A 220 15.37 22.32 -8.67
C LEU A 220 14.57 23.64 -8.68
N ASP A 221 15.09 24.68 -8.02
CA ASP A 221 14.36 25.94 -7.86
C ASP A 221 14.11 26.67 -9.20
N PRO A 222 15.10 26.83 -10.11
CA PRO A 222 14.88 27.36 -11.45
C PRO A 222 13.89 26.55 -12.28
N ILE A 223 13.91 25.21 -12.19
CA ILE A 223 12.96 24.35 -12.90
C ILE A 223 11.55 24.60 -12.38
N ILE A 224 11.37 24.63 -11.06
CA ILE A 224 10.08 24.94 -10.44
C ILE A 224 9.60 26.34 -10.83
N PHE A 225 10.49 27.34 -10.80
CA PHE A 225 10.17 28.72 -11.19
C PHE A 225 9.76 28.81 -12.67
N ALA A 226 10.47 28.13 -13.56
CA ALA A 226 10.15 28.11 -14.98
C ALA A 226 8.79 27.43 -15.26
N LEU A 227 8.49 26.33 -14.58
CA LEU A 227 7.21 25.63 -14.74
C LEU A 227 6.04 26.44 -14.15
N THR A 228 6.22 27.01 -12.95
CA THR A 228 5.17 27.78 -12.27
C THR A 228 4.89 29.11 -12.96
N SER A 229 5.90 29.83 -13.46
CA SER A 229 5.70 31.07 -14.21
C SER A 229 4.89 30.86 -15.50
N ARG A 230 5.16 29.77 -16.24
CA ARG A 230 4.36 29.38 -17.42
C ARG A 230 2.92 28.97 -17.08
N MET A 231 2.69 28.42 -15.89
CA MET A 231 1.34 28.07 -15.44
C MET A 231 0.57 29.29 -14.92
N ALA A 232 1.26 30.30 -14.36
CA ALA A 232 0.64 31.55 -13.94
C ALA A 232 -0.01 32.28 -15.12
N ASP A 233 0.59 32.21 -16.31
CA ASP A 233 0.03 32.75 -17.56
C ASP A 233 -1.29 32.06 -17.98
N LEU A 234 -1.59 30.88 -17.44
CA LEU A 234 -2.78 30.07 -17.74
C LEU A 234 -3.81 30.06 -16.60
N ALA A 235 -3.53 30.70 -15.46
CA ALA A 235 -4.41 30.69 -14.30
C ALA A 235 -5.64 31.61 -14.53
N PRO A 236 -6.88 31.15 -14.26
CA PRO A 236 -8.06 31.99 -14.41
C PRO A 236 -8.03 33.14 -13.38
N PRO A 237 -8.54 34.35 -13.74
CA PRO A 237 -8.41 35.57 -12.95
C PRO A 237 -9.13 35.57 -11.59
N SER A 238 -9.79 34.47 -11.20
CA SER A 238 -10.53 34.36 -9.94
C SER A 238 -9.70 33.84 -8.75
N ALA A 239 -8.36 33.77 -8.88
CA ALA A 239 -7.46 33.22 -7.86
C ALA A 239 -6.35 34.21 -7.42
N ALA A 240 -6.56 35.51 -7.63
CA ALA A 240 -5.72 36.59 -7.11
C ALA A 240 -6.34 37.23 -5.86
#